data_AF-A0A6F9Y3P2-F1
#
_entry.id   AF-A0A6F9Y3P2-F1
#
_cell.length_a   1.000
_cell.length_b   1.000
_cell.length_c   1.000
_cell.angle_alpha   90.00
_cell.angle_beta   90.00
_cell.angle_gamma   90.00
#
_symmetry.space_group_name_H-M   'P 1'
#
loop_
_entity.id
_entity.type
_entity.pdbx_description
1 polymer ?
#
loop_
_entity_poly.entity_id
_entity_poly.type
_entity_poly.pdbx_seq_one_letter_code
_entity_poly.pdbx_strand_id
1 'polypeptide(L)'
;MELEQMLAKADKIADYYVKLQQKIFYLLIDNFKTTRPELINQDDPDSILEWRLRALAKIGALTKDTIRVVANTSGKAESYIYDLVKNDGLEVAKDINAELSDALKQNKPISPEVNSIVNSYAAQTFRDIDNNVNQSLLSTNRARNGAVRVYQDIINQTVLEVQTGLKTPDRALKDNIYKWRDNGIKTNLVDKAGHNWSLEGYTRTVIRTTTARTYNDLRIQSMKDFDSVLATMSSHPASRPACAPIQGKIVNIVPRESSRYDPEYPSIYDHGYGKPSGCFGVNCGHKLYPYIKGVSHNFQKQYDPKEAIEKQKIQQKQRYYERNIRRLKYDLDLARRQNDISSERKFNQAIRGYQAKLRDLVKDNDFLTRQYDREQIISPNRAVIEQFRQDIRYNMNRKKVVDKTSVPISRPELNRITKSFRKSGGKILMGPEIDERLSNIGAEASIIGDDLIMFSSKAGRAAIHEELIHAKQKRAHGEPKNNAEICRREIEAGNILLENSDKWKLTEQEIENTRLLIKKYTKDLEDLRDGE
;
A
#
# COMPACT_ATOMS: atom_id res chain seq x y z
N MET A 1 -23.49 -4.43 -0.34
CA MET A 1 -22.03 -4.43 -0.51
C MET A 1 -21.60 -5.31 -1.67
N GLU A 2 -20.73 -4.76 -2.51
CA GLU A 2 -20.17 -5.46 -3.67
C GLU A 2 -18.84 -6.17 -3.35
N LEU A 3 -18.59 -7.31 -4.01
CA LEU A 3 -17.35 -8.07 -3.82
C LEU A 3 -16.10 -7.24 -4.18
N GLU A 4 -16.15 -6.36 -5.18
CA GLU A 4 -15.01 -5.50 -5.56
C GLU A 4 -14.62 -4.57 -4.41
N GLN A 5 -15.59 -4.08 -3.64
CA GLN A 5 -15.34 -3.22 -2.48
C GLN A 5 -14.64 -4.03 -1.38
N MET A 6 -15.11 -5.24 -1.09
CA MET A 6 -14.46 -6.14 -0.14
C MET A 6 -13.04 -6.53 -0.60
N LEU A 7 -12.85 -6.84 -1.89
CA LEU A 7 -11.53 -7.17 -2.45
C LEU A 7 -10.57 -5.97 -2.41
N ALA A 8 -11.06 -4.74 -2.58
CA ALA A 8 -10.25 -3.53 -2.40
C ALA A 8 -9.84 -3.35 -0.93
N LYS A 9 -10.74 -3.61 0.03
CA LYS A 9 -10.39 -3.66 1.46
C LYS A 9 -9.37 -4.77 1.74
N ALA A 10 -9.55 -5.97 1.19
CA ALA A 10 -8.60 -7.09 1.29
C ALA A 10 -7.19 -6.70 0.83
N ASP A 11 -7.10 -6.02 -0.32
CA ASP A 11 -5.82 -5.55 -0.85
C ASP A 11 -5.15 -4.54 0.10
N LYS A 12 -5.92 -3.63 0.72
CA LYS A 12 -5.42 -2.69 1.75
C LYS A 12 -4.93 -3.39 3.01
N ILE A 13 -5.55 -4.50 3.42
CA ILE A 13 -5.08 -5.30 4.56
C ILE A 13 -3.74 -5.97 4.21
N ALA A 14 -3.66 -6.63 3.05
CA ALA A 14 -2.43 -7.24 2.56
C ALA A 14 -1.29 -6.21 2.42
N ASP A 15 -1.63 -4.99 2.01
CA ASP A 15 -0.72 -3.86 1.93
C ASP A 15 -0.08 -3.46 3.27
N TYR A 16 -0.72 -3.71 4.42
CA TYR A 16 -0.06 -3.53 5.73
C TYR A 16 1.10 -4.51 5.94
N TYR A 17 0.96 -5.75 5.47
CA TYR A 17 2.02 -6.75 5.53
C TYR A 17 3.16 -6.45 4.55
N VAL A 18 2.84 -5.89 3.38
CA VAL A 18 3.87 -5.37 2.46
C VAL A 18 4.65 -4.22 3.11
N LYS A 19 3.96 -3.28 3.77
CA LYS A 19 4.59 -2.19 4.54
C LYS A 19 5.47 -2.73 5.67
N LEU A 20 5.00 -3.75 6.39
CA LEU A 20 5.76 -4.41 7.45
C LEU A 20 7.07 -4.99 6.90
N GLN A 21 7.01 -5.75 5.81
CA GLN A 21 8.20 -6.30 5.16
C GLN A 21 9.18 -5.19 4.77
N GLN A 22 8.69 -4.10 4.16
CA GLN A 22 9.55 -2.98 3.78
C GLN A 22 10.21 -2.30 4.99
N LYS A 23 9.46 -2.08 6.08
CA LYS A 23 10.00 -1.54 7.34
C LYS A 23 11.08 -2.46 7.93
N ILE A 24 10.89 -3.78 7.86
CA ILE A 24 11.91 -4.73 8.30
C ILE A 24 13.18 -4.56 7.44
N PHE A 25 13.07 -4.53 6.11
CA PHE A 25 14.24 -4.28 5.25
C PHE A 25 14.94 -2.96 5.53
N TYR A 26 14.22 -1.91 5.92
CA TYR A 26 14.84 -0.66 6.36
C TYR A 26 15.64 -0.82 7.64
N LEU A 27 15.10 -1.54 8.64
CA LEU A 27 15.85 -1.85 9.86
C LEU A 27 17.12 -2.63 9.52
N LEU A 28 17.05 -3.62 8.61
CA LEU A 28 18.22 -4.36 8.15
C LEU A 28 19.27 -3.43 7.54
N ILE A 29 18.85 -2.57 6.60
CA ILE A 29 19.74 -1.64 5.89
C ILE A 29 20.35 -0.61 6.83
N ASP A 30 19.59 -0.09 7.80
CA ASP A 30 20.13 0.87 8.77
C ASP A 30 21.18 0.24 9.66
N ASN A 31 20.94 -0.99 10.12
CA ASN A 31 21.95 -1.74 10.86
C ASN A 31 23.23 -1.88 10.03
N PHE A 32 23.11 -2.27 8.76
CA PHE A 32 24.26 -2.37 7.87
C PHE A 32 24.98 -1.04 7.64
N LYS A 33 24.28 0.09 7.52
CA LYS A 33 24.92 1.41 7.41
C LYS A 33 25.84 1.73 8.57
N THR A 34 25.48 1.33 9.79
CA THR A 34 26.32 1.56 10.97
C THR A 34 27.58 0.70 11.01
N THR A 35 27.59 -0.41 10.26
CA THR A 35 28.74 -1.33 10.15
C THR A 35 29.48 -1.20 8.81
N ARG A 36 28.96 -0.40 7.87
CA ARG A 36 29.48 -0.30 6.51
C ARG A 36 30.88 0.33 6.45
N PRO A 37 31.25 1.33 7.28
CA PRO A 37 32.61 1.86 7.28
C PRO A 37 33.68 0.77 7.49
N GLU A 38 33.43 -0.17 8.40
CA GLU A 38 34.36 -1.26 8.71
C GLU A 38 34.47 -2.29 7.57
N LEU A 39 33.43 -2.41 6.74
CA LEU A 39 33.45 -3.25 5.53
C LEU A 39 34.33 -2.67 4.41
N ILE A 40 34.54 -1.35 4.40
CA ILE A 40 35.15 -0.61 3.27
C ILE A 40 36.65 -0.34 3.50
N ASN A 41 37.22 -0.71 4.65
CA ASN A 41 38.68 -0.70 4.83
C ASN A 41 39.29 -1.86 4.01
N GLN A 42 39.78 -1.52 2.81
CA GLN A 42 40.09 -2.46 1.71
C GLN A 42 41.45 -3.16 1.81
N ASP A 43 42.31 -2.77 2.75
CA ASP A 43 43.71 -3.20 2.76
C ASP A 43 44.01 -4.35 3.75
N ASP A 44 42.99 -4.87 4.44
CA ASP A 44 43.15 -5.90 5.47
C ASP A 44 42.16 -7.07 5.31
N PRO A 45 42.62 -8.31 5.05
CA PRO A 45 41.77 -9.51 5.05
C PRO A 45 40.98 -9.73 6.35
N ASP A 46 41.41 -9.17 7.48
CA ASP A 46 40.69 -9.26 8.75
C ASP A 46 39.48 -8.31 8.79
N SER A 47 39.39 -7.31 7.91
CA SER A 47 38.30 -6.32 7.88
C SER A 47 36.93 -6.94 7.55
N ILE A 48 36.88 -7.95 6.68
CA ILE A 48 35.63 -8.65 6.34
C ILE A 48 35.13 -9.52 7.50
N LEU A 49 36.05 -10.10 8.26
CA LEU A 49 35.72 -10.90 9.45
C LEU A 49 35.32 -10.00 10.62
N GLU A 50 35.99 -8.88 10.82
CA GLU A 50 35.62 -7.88 11.82
C GLU A 50 34.23 -7.30 11.51
N TRP A 51 33.98 -6.92 10.25
CA TRP A 51 32.67 -6.50 9.80
C TRP A 51 31.60 -7.55 10.10
N ARG A 52 31.88 -8.82 9.76
CA ARG A 52 30.96 -9.93 10.01
C ARG A 52 30.61 -10.02 11.50
N LEU A 53 31.61 -9.97 12.39
CA LEU A 53 31.41 -10.03 13.84
C LEU A 53 30.55 -8.85 14.33
N ARG A 54 30.85 -7.62 13.90
CA ARG A 54 30.08 -6.42 14.26
C ARG A 54 28.64 -6.47 13.75
N ALA A 55 28.43 -6.91 12.51
CA ALA A 55 27.10 -7.11 11.95
C ALA A 55 26.31 -8.16 12.74
N LEU A 56 26.90 -9.32 13.04
CA LEU A 56 26.27 -10.36 13.85
C LEU A 56 25.92 -9.86 15.28
N ALA A 57 26.74 -9.00 15.86
CA ALA A 57 26.45 -8.40 17.17
C ALA A 57 25.17 -7.53 17.18
N LYS A 58 24.76 -6.99 16.02
CA LYS A 58 23.51 -6.19 15.89
C LYS A 58 22.23 -7.03 15.92
N ILE A 59 22.31 -8.35 15.77
CA ILE A 59 21.13 -9.24 15.70
C ILE A 59 20.18 -9.04 16.89
N GLY A 60 20.72 -8.86 18.10
CA GLY A 60 19.89 -8.65 19.29
C GLY A 60 19.01 -7.40 19.22
N ALA A 61 19.60 -6.26 18.81
CA ALA A 61 18.87 -5.01 18.64
C ALA A 61 17.86 -5.10 17.49
N LEU A 62 18.28 -5.66 16.35
CA LEU A 62 17.42 -5.88 15.19
C LEU A 62 16.20 -6.76 15.53
N THR A 63 16.39 -7.81 16.33
CA THR A 63 15.30 -8.69 16.76
C THR A 63 14.27 -7.90 17.58
N LYS A 64 14.73 -7.08 18.54
CA LYS A 64 13.84 -6.24 19.36
C LYS A 64 13.03 -5.25 18.51
N ASP A 65 13.67 -4.59 17.55
CA ASP A 65 12.99 -3.62 16.68
C ASP A 65 12.03 -4.31 15.71
N THR A 66 12.39 -5.49 15.19
CA THR A 66 11.49 -6.30 14.36
C THR A 66 10.23 -6.69 15.14
N ILE A 67 10.40 -7.25 16.35
CA ILE A 67 9.27 -7.62 17.22
C ILE A 67 8.33 -6.43 17.46
N ARG A 68 8.90 -5.25 17.74
CA ARG A 68 8.13 -4.02 17.96
C ARG A 68 7.28 -3.62 16.74
N VAL A 69 7.85 -3.67 15.53
CA VAL A 69 7.12 -3.30 14.31
C VAL A 69 6.07 -4.35 13.94
N VAL A 70 6.35 -5.64 14.19
CA VAL A 70 5.41 -6.74 13.93
C VAL A 70 4.23 -6.70 14.89
N ALA A 71 4.46 -6.54 16.19
CA ALA A 71 3.41 -6.48 17.20
C ALA A 71 2.39 -5.37 16.89
N ASN A 72 2.87 -4.19 16.51
CA ASN A 72 2.01 -3.07 16.07
C ASN A 72 1.20 -3.37 14.81
N THR A 73 1.75 -4.18 13.89
CA THR A 73 1.06 -4.54 12.64
C THR A 73 0.03 -5.64 12.87
N SER A 74 0.39 -6.67 13.64
CA SER A 74 -0.44 -7.83 13.97
C SER A 74 -1.76 -7.42 14.62
N GLY A 75 -1.70 -6.57 15.65
CA GLY A 75 -2.92 -6.13 16.36
C GLY A 75 -3.91 -5.38 15.47
N LYS A 76 -3.42 -4.58 14.51
CA LYS A 76 -4.29 -3.89 13.53
C LYS A 76 -4.86 -4.85 12.49
N ALA A 77 -4.03 -5.78 12.01
CA ALA A 77 -4.44 -6.74 10.99
C ALA A 77 -5.56 -7.65 11.47
N GLU A 78 -5.54 -8.08 12.74
CA GLU A 78 -6.63 -8.86 13.34
C GLU A 78 -7.97 -8.13 13.21
N SER A 79 -8.05 -6.90 13.75
CA SER A 79 -9.26 -6.09 13.70
C SER A 79 -9.77 -5.89 12.27
N TYR A 80 -8.89 -5.60 11.31
CA TYR A 80 -9.30 -5.42 9.92
C TYR A 80 -9.79 -6.71 9.25
N ILE A 81 -9.21 -7.87 9.59
CA ILE A 81 -9.67 -9.16 9.06
C ILE A 81 -11.07 -9.48 9.60
N TYR A 82 -11.30 -9.25 10.90
CA TYR A 82 -12.63 -9.41 11.49
C TYR A 82 -13.63 -8.44 10.85
N ASP A 83 -13.28 -7.18 10.66
CA ASP A 83 -14.17 -6.22 9.98
C ASP A 83 -14.54 -6.68 8.56
N LEU A 84 -13.53 -7.06 7.76
CA LEU A 84 -13.71 -7.49 6.38
C LEU A 84 -14.45 -8.83 6.21
N VAL A 85 -14.25 -9.79 7.10
CA VAL A 85 -14.85 -11.13 6.95
C VAL A 85 -16.15 -11.23 7.71
N LYS A 86 -16.23 -10.65 8.91
CA LYS A 86 -17.40 -10.73 9.77
C LYS A 86 -18.39 -9.62 9.50
N ASN A 87 -18.02 -8.36 9.71
CA ASN A 87 -18.98 -7.25 9.59
C ASN A 87 -19.43 -7.13 8.14
N ASP A 88 -18.47 -7.08 7.23
CA ASP A 88 -18.74 -6.98 5.81
C ASP A 88 -19.45 -8.24 5.27
N GLY A 89 -19.05 -9.44 5.73
CA GLY A 89 -19.75 -10.67 5.37
C GLY A 89 -21.22 -10.66 5.80
N LEU A 90 -21.52 -10.17 7.00
CA LEU A 90 -22.90 -10.06 7.49
C LEU A 90 -23.73 -9.06 6.68
N GLU A 91 -23.13 -7.97 6.19
CA GLU A 91 -23.81 -7.07 5.24
C GLU A 91 -24.14 -7.79 3.93
N VAL A 92 -23.22 -8.58 3.37
CA VAL A 92 -23.50 -9.40 2.19
C VAL A 92 -24.68 -10.35 2.42
N ALA A 93 -24.72 -11.01 3.59
CA ALA A 93 -25.81 -11.91 3.96
C ALA A 93 -27.16 -11.18 4.13
N LYS A 94 -27.14 -9.96 4.69
CA LYS A 94 -28.35 -9.12 4.80
C LYS A 94 -28.89 -8.71 3.43
N ASP A 95 -28.01 -8.26 2.54
CA ASP A 95 -28.41 -7.81 1.20
C ASP A 95 -29.03 -8.95 0.40
N ILE A 96 -28.41 -10.12 0.43
CA ILE A 96 -28.93 -11.28 -0.30
C ILE A 96 -30.22 -11.84 0.30
N ASN A 97 -30.37 -11.83 1.64
CA ASN A 97 -31.62 -12.21 2.29
C ASN A 97 -32.75 -11.25 1.89
N ALA A 98 -32.48 -9.95 1.80
CA ALA A 98 -33.46 -8.97 1.34
C ALA A 98 -33.86 -9.23 -0.12
N GLU A 99 -32.89 -9.42 -1.01
CA GLU A 99 -33.12 -9.76 -2.43
C GLU A 99 -33.99 -11.01 -2.59
N LEU A 100 -33.64 -12.09 -1.87
CA LEU A 100 -34.39 -13.34 -1.89
C LEU A 100 -35.78 -13.20 -1.26
N SER A 101 -35.90 -12.39 -0.20
CA SER A 101 -37.19 -12.18 0.46
C SER A 101 -38.19 -11.49 -0.46
N ASP A 102 -37.74 -10.46 -1.16
CA ASP A 102 -38.56 -9.71 -2.11
C ASP A 102 -38.96 -10.56 -3.31
N ALA A 103 -38.04 -11.37 -3.83
CA ALA A 103 -38.26 -12.19 -5.02
C ALA A 103 -39.13 -13.43 -4.73
N LEU A 104 -38.98 -14.06 -3.56
CA LEU A 104 -39.71 -15.27 -3.18
C LEU A 104 -40.95 -15.00 -2.32
N LYS A 105 -41.17 -13.75 -1.89
CA LYS A 105 -42.24 -13.36 -0.95
C LYS A 105 -42.20 -14.15 0.35
N GLN A 106 -40.99 -14.44 0.82
CA GLN A 106 -40.72 -15.12 2.09
C GLN A 106 -39.87 -14.20 2.95
N ASN A 107 -40.06 -14.14 4.26
CA ASN A 107 -39.15 -13.40 5.13
C ASN A 107 -38.39 -14.41 5.99
N LYS A 108 -37.07 -14.49 5.82
CA LYS A 108 -36.20 -15.35 6.64
C LYS A 108 -35.11 -14.51 7.30
N PRO A 109 -34.94 -14.62 8.63
CA PRO A 109 -33.86 -13.92 9.33
C PRO A 109 -32.50 -14.48 8.90
N ILE A 110 -31.43 -13.77 9.26
CA ILE A 110 -30.07 -14.30 9.12
C ILE A 110 -29.93 -15.56 9.99
N SER A 111 -29.53 -16.67 9.37
CA SER A 111 -29.40 -17.95 10.06
C SER A 111 -28.19 -17.99 11.01
N PRO A 112 -28.22 -18.83 12.06
CA PRO A 112 -27.04 -19.12 12.88
C PRO A 112 -25.85 -19.62 12.06
N GLU A 113 -26.10 -20.34 10.97
CA GLU A 113 -25.09 -20.87 10.05
C GLU A 113 -24.28 -19.75 9.37
N VAL A 114 -24.93 -18.67 8.92
CA VAL A 114 -24.25 -17.48 8.39
C VAL A 114 -23.25 -16.92 9.42
N ASN A 115 -23.69 -16.78 10.69
CA ASN A 115 -22.83 -16.31 11.77
C ASN A 115 -21.66 -17.27 12.02
N SER A 116 -21.90 -18.57 11.96
CA SER A 116 -20.86 -19.60 12.10
C SER A 116 -19.81 -19.50 11.00
N ILE A 117 -20.23 -19.36 9.73
CA ILE A 117 -19.33 -19.23 8.58
C ILE A 117 -18.40 -18.02 8.74
N VAL A 118 -18.96 -16.83 9.01
CA VAL A 118 -18.13 -15.62 9.10
C VAL A 118 -17.16 -15.65 10.28
N ASN A 119 -17.59 -16.15 11.44
CA ASN A 119 -16.72 -16.29 12.61
C ASN A 119 -15.59 -17.29 12.33
N SER A 120 -15.92 -18.43 11.71
CA SER A 120 -14.95 -19.46 11.34
C SER A 120 -13.92 -18.93 10.33
N TYR A 121 -14.36 -18.28 9.26
CA TYR A 121 -13.47 -17.75 8.22
C TYR A 121 -12.58 -16.61 8.72
N ALA A 122 -13.10 -15.71 9.56
CA ALA A 122 -12.31 -14.64 10.16
C ALA A 122 -11.23 -15.22 11.08
N ALA A 123 -11.61 -16.12 11.98
CA ALA A 123 -10.70 -16.73 12.94
C ALA A 123 -9.65 -17.62 12.26
N GLN A 124 -10.05 -18.41 11.25
CA GLN A 124 -9.12 -19.22 10.46
C GLN A 124 -8.12 -18.34 9.71
N THR A 125 -8.60 -17.30 9.04
CA THR A 125 -7.75 -16.39 8.26
C THR A 125 -6.72 -15.69 9.13
N PHE A 126 -7.13 -15.22 10.31
CA PHE A 126 -6.20 -14.61 11.24
C PHE A 126 -5.20 -15.63 11.78
N ARG A 127 -5.63 -16.82 12.21
CA ARG A 127 -4.73 -17.89 12.68
C ARG A 127 -3.71 -18.30 11.63
N ASP A 128 -4.13 -18.42 10.37
CA ASP A 128 -3.26 -18.80 9.26
C ASP A 128 -2.16 -17.75 9.04
N ILE A 129 -2.52 -16.47 9.09
CA ILE A 129 -1.54 -15.38 8.99
C ILE A 129 -0.67 -15.33 10.25
N ASP A 130 -1.24 -15.51 11.43
CA ASP A 130 -0.48 -15.45 12.68
C ASP A 130 0.59 -16.54 12.73
N ASN A 131 0.20 -17.79 12.51
CA ASN A 131 1.09 -18.95 12.55
C ASN A 131 2.18 -18.89 11.49
N ASN A 132 1.83 -18.51 10.26
CA ASN A 132 2.74 -18.61 9.13
C ASN A 132 3.55 -17.34 8.88
N VAL A 133 3.13 -16.20 9.42
CA VAL A 133 3.77 -14.90 9.24
C VAL A 133 4.19 -14.30 10.57
N ASN A 134 3.24 -13.95 11.44
CA ASN A 134 3.53 -13.15 12.63
C ASN A 134 4.47 -13.88 13.59
N GLN A 135 4.16 -15.14 13.94
CA GLN A 135 4.99 -15.94 14.85
C GLN A 135 6.42 -16.14 14.31
N SER A 136 6.56 -16.25 12.99
CA SER A 136 7.88 -16.34 12.34
C SER A 136 8.71 -15.06 12.48
N LEU A 137 8.09 -13.91 12.73
CA LEU A 137 8.78 -12.63 12.92
C LEU A 137 8.86 -12.20 14.38
N LEU A 138 7.95 -12.69 15.24
CA LEU A 138 7.91 -12.43 16.68
C LEU A 138 8.85 -13.33 17.48
N SER A 139 9.23 -14.49 16.93
CA SER A 139 10.14 -15.42 17.60
C SER A 139 11.45 -14.75 18.02
N THR A 140 11.79 -14.85 19.30
CA THR A 140 13.10 -14.47 19.84
C THR A 140 14.19 -15.50 19.52
N ASN A 141 13.79 -16.73 19.16
CA ASN A 141 14.71 -17.72 18.63
C ASN A 141 15.18 -17.29 17.23
N ARG A 142 16.48 -16.97 17.14
CA ARG A 142 17.15 -16.46 15.92
C ARG A 142 16.98 -17.37 14.71
N ALA A 143 17.06 -18.69 14.90
CA ALA A 143 16.92 -19.66 13.81
C ALA A 143 15.50 -19.69 13.21
N ARG A 144 14.50 -19.30 14.01
CA ARG A 144 13.10 -19.26 13.60
C ARG A 144 12.64 -17.87 13.17
N ASN A 145 13.39 -16.81 13.50
CA ASN A 145 13.04 -15.44 13.15
C ASN A 145 13.36 -15.14 11.67
N GLY A 146 12.33 -14.95 10.85
CA GLY A 146 12.48 -14.73 9.41
C GLY A 146 13.34 -13.52 9.05
N ALA A 147 13.23 -12.41 9.80
CA ALA A 147 14.02 -11.21 9.56
C ALA A 147 15.51 -11.42 9.91
N VAL A 148 15.77 -12.12 11.01
CA VAL A 148 17.14 -12.46 11.44
C VAL A 148 17.80 -13.41 10.45
N ARG A 149 17.07 -14.41 9.93
CA ARG A 149 17.59 -15.30 8.88
C ARG A 149 18.02 -14.51 7.64
N VAL A 150 17.16 -13.62 7.14
CA VAL A 150 17.49 -12.77 6.00
C VAL A 150 18.73 -11.90 6.30
N TYR A 151 18.83 -11.33 7.50
CA TYR A 151 20.00 -10.55 7.90
C TYR A 151 21.29 -11.38 7.88
N GLN A 152 21.25 -12.59 8.47
CA GLN A 152 22.38 -13.51 8.51
C GLN A 152 22.76 -13.99 7.11
N ASP A 153 21.79 -14.26 6.25
CA ASP A 153 22.02 -14.70 4.88
C ASP A 153 22.68 -13.59 4.05
N ILE A 154 22.27 -12.33 4.22
CA ILE A 154 22.95 -11.17 3.62
C ILE A 154 24.41 -11.12 4.07
N ILE A 155 24.66 -11.26 5.38
CA ILE A 155 26.04 -11.25 5.92
C ILE A 155 26.86 -12.38 5.31
N ASN A 156 26.39 -13.63 5.41
CA ASN A 156 27.12 -14.81 4.99
C ASN A 156 27.42 -14.79 3.48
N GLN A 157 26.43 -14.41 2.67
CA GLN A 157 26.61 -14.33 1.22
C GLN A 157 27.54 -13.18 0.82
N THR A 158 27.50 -12.06 1.55
CA THR A 158 28.44 -10.94 1.33
C THR A 158 29.88 -11.37 1.63
N VAL A 159 30.12 -12.03 2.77
CA VAL A 159 31.45 -12.56 3.13
C VAL A 159 31.96 -13.52 2.06
N LEU A 160 31.12 -14.45 1.62
CA LEU A 160 31.47 -15.42 0.58
C LEU A 160 31.87 -14.75 -0.74
N GLU A 161 31.09 -13.77 -1.21
CA GLU A 161 31.35 -13.04 -2.47
C GLU A 161 32.64 -12.18 -2.40
N VAL A 162 32.99 -11.70 -1.21
CA VAL A 162 34.24 -10.95 -0.98
C VAL A 162 35.44 -11.89 -0.92
N GLN A 163 35.36 -12.95 -0.12
CA GLN A 163 36.45 -13.92 0.06
C GLN A 163 36.80 -14.65 -1.24
N THR A 164 35.83 -14.87 -2.12
CA THR A 164 36.03 -15.48 -3.44
C THR A 164 36.55 -14.49 -4.49
N GLY A 165 36.71 -13.22 -4.14
CA GLY A 165 37.15 -12.16 -5.06
C GLY A 165 36.14 -11.83 -6.17
N LEU A 166 34.90 -12.34 -6.08
CA LEU A 166 33.86 -12.13 -7.09
C LEU A 166 33.40 -10.67 -7.15
N LYS A 167 33.37 -9.97 -6.01
CA LYS A 167 32.90 -8.59 -5.90
C LYS A 167 33.63 -7.82 -4.81
N THR A 168 33.65 -6.49 -4.97
CA THR A 168 34.06 -5.59 -3.89
C THR A 168 33.08 -5.68 -2.71
N PRO A 169 33.54 -5.45 -1.46
CA PRO A 169 32.68 -5.55 -0.27
C PRO A 169 31.41 -4.71 -0.34
N ASP A 170 31.54 -3.46 -0.81
CA ASP A 170 30.40 -2.55 -0.97
C ASP A 170 29.37 -3.07 -1.97
N ARG A 171 29.83 -3.62 -3.11
CA ARG A 171 28.94 -4.15 -4.14
C ARG A 171 28.27 -5.44 -3.68
N ALA A 172 29.03 -6.35 -3.05
CA ALA A 172 28.51 -7.60 -2.51
C ALA A 172 27.37 -7.35 -1.52
N LEU A 173 27.54 -6.40 -0.58
CA LEU A 173 26.50 -6.08 0.39
C LEU A 173 25.23 -5.51 -0.28
N LYS A 174 25.39 -4.51 -1.15
CA LYS A 174 24.28 -3.87 -1.86
C LYS A 174 23.49 -4.87 -2.71
N ASP A 175 24.19 -5.70 -3.48
CA ASP A 175 23.56 -6.74 -4.31
C ASP A 175 22.77 -7.74 -3.48
N ASN A 176 23.34 -8.18 -2.35
CA ASN A 176 22.65 -9.12 -1.47
C ASN A 176 21.43 -8.49 -0.80
N ILE A 177 21.47 -7.20 -0.43
CA ILE A 177 20.30 -6.47 0.06
C ILE A 177 19.17 -6.48 -1.00
N TYR A 178 19.46 -6.16 -2.26
CA TYR A 178 18.44 -6.17 -3.33
C TYR A 178 17.90 -7.58 -3.58
N LYS A 179 18.80 -8.57 -3.71
CA LYS A 179 18.45 -9.99 -3.91
C LYS A 179 17.52 -10.52 -2.83
N TRP A 180 17.83 -10.27 -1.57
CA TRP A 180 17.01 -10.75 -0.46
C TRP A 180 15.71 -9.97 -0.31
N ARG A 181 15.65 -8.70 -0.73
CA ARG A 181 14.37 -7.99 -0.83
C ARG A 181 13.48 -8.59 -1.90
N ASP A 182 14.02 -8.87 -3.07
CA ASP A 182 13.29 -9.52 -4.16
C ASP A 182 12.74 -10.90 -3.77
N ASN A 183 13.52 -11.68 -3.02
CA ASN A 183 13.05 -12.95 -2.46
C ASN A 183 11.98 -12.79 -1.37
N GLY A 184 11.97 -11.63 -0.69
CA GLY A 184 11.10 -11.34 0.43
C GLY A 184 11.51 -12.07 1.71
N ILE A 185 10.80 -11.79 2.80
CA ILE A 185 10.98 -12.55 4.04
C ILE A 185 10.16 -13.83 3.89
N LYS A 186 10.87 -14.97 3.86
CA LYS A 186 10.25 -16.29 3.69
C LYS A 186 9.42 -16.64 4.93
N THR A 187 8.16 -16.99 4.69
CA THR A 187 7.29 -17.62 5.68
C THR A 187 7.78 -19.02 6.01
N ASN A 188 7.21 -19.63 7.05
CA ASN A 188 7.45 -21.05 7.35
C ASN A 188 6.69 -22.01 6.41
N LEU A 189 5.93 -21.48 5.45
CA LEU A 189 5.18 -22.28 4.48
C LEU A 189 6.00 -22.58 3.24
N VAL A 190 6.06 -23.87 2.93
CA VAL A 190 6.59 -24.42 1.71
C VAL A 190 5.43 -25.08 0.97
N ASP A 191 5.24 -24.74 -0.29
CA ASP A 191 4.22 -25.40 -1.10
C ASP A 191 4.61 -26.84 -1.46
N LYS A 192 3.67 -27.58 -2.06
CA LYS A 192 3.91 -28.97 -2.47
C LYS A 192 5.02 -29.11 -3.53
N ALA A 193 5.39 -28.04 -4.22
CA ALA A 193 6.46 -28.02 -5.20
C ALA A 193 7.81 -27.60 -4.59
N GLY A 194 7.89 -27.42 -3.27
CA GLY A 194 9.11 -27.06 -2.56
C GLY A 194 9.40 -25.55 -2.54
N HIS A 195 8.49 -24.70 -3.02
CA HIS A 195 8.70 -23.25 -3.00
C HIS A 195 8.24 -22.64 -1.68
N ASN A 196 9.14 -21.89 -1.04
CA ASN A 196 8.77 -21.06 0.10
C ASN A 196 7.93 -19.87 -0.35
N TRP A 197 6.86 -19.60 0.39
CA TRP A 197 6.08 -18.40 0.17
C TRP A 197 6.76 -17.17 0.78
N SER A 198 6.75 -16.07 0.03
CA SER A 198 7.04 -14.75 0.58
C SER A 198 5.87 -14.25 1.44
N LEU A 199 6.19 -13.43 2.44
CA LEU A 199 5.20 -12.80 3.31
C LEU A 199 4.11 -12.04 2.52
N GLU A 200 4.50 -11.22 1.55
CA GLU A 200 3.55 -10.50 0.68
C GLU A 200 2.66 -11.47 -0.12
N GLY A 201 3.27 -12.47 -0.76
CA GLY A 201 2.55 -13.41 -1.63
C GLY A 201 1.52 -14.23 -0.86
N TYR A 202 1.91 -14.72 0.32
CA TYR A 202 1.04 -15.53 1.17
C TYR A 202 -0.14 -14.72 1.73
N THR A 203 0.15 -13.62 2.42
CA THR A 203 -0.88 -12.78 3.08
C THR A 203 -1.91 -12.28 2.08
N ARG A 204 -1.48 -11.77 0.92
CA ARG A 204 -2.41 -11.32 -0.13
C ARG A 204 -3.28 -12.46 -0.66
N THR A 205 -2.70 -13.64 -0.87
CA THR A 205 -3.44 -14.79 -1.40
C THR A 205 -4.49 -15.28 -0.40
N VAL A 206 -4.12 -15.41 0.88
CA VAL A 206 -5.04 -15.85 1.93
C VAL A 206 -6.20 -14.87 2.09
N ILE A 207 -5.91 -13.59 2.33
CA ILE A 207 -6.94 -12.58 2.61
C ILE A 207 -7.90 -12.47 1.41
N ARG A 208 -7.38 -12.30 0.18
CA ARG A 208 -8.25 -12.18 -1.01
C ARG A 208 -9.10 -13.42 -1.27
N THR A 209 -8.52 -14.61 -1.08
CA THR A 209 -9.25 -15.87 -1.27
C THR A 209 -10.34 -16.03 -0.23
N THR A 210 -10.05 -15.77 1.05
CA THR A 210 -11.07 -15.79 2.09
C THR A 210 -12.17 -14.79 1.77
N THR A 211 -11.84 -13.54 1.41
CA THR A 211 -12.84 -12.52 1.09
C THR A 211 -13.81 -12.97 -0.01
N ALA A 212 -13.30 -13.49 -1.13
CA ALA A 212 -14.14 -13.97 -2.22
C ALA A 212 -14.97 -15.20 -1.83
N ARG A 213 -14.42 -16.09 -0.99
CA ARG A 213 -15.15 -17.24 -0.45
C ARG A 213 -16.25 -16.81 0.51
N THR A 214 -15.97 -15.92 1.46
CA THR A 214 -16.97 -15.33 2.36
C THR A 214 -18.13 -14.77 1.55
N TYR A 215 -17.86 -13.94 0.55
CA TYR A 215 -18.92 -13.35 -0.27
C TYR A 215 -19.83 -14.40 -0.92
N ASN A 216 -19.26 -15.43 -1.56
CA ASN A 216 -20.03 -16.43 -2.29
C ASN A 216 -20.68 -17.47 -1.36
N ASP A 217 -19.98 -17.94 -0.33
CA ASP A 217 -20.46 -18.99 0.55
C ASP A 217 -21.62 -18.49 1.43
N LEU A 218 -21.62 -17.21 1.81
CA LEU A 218 -22.77 -16.60 2.49
C LEU A 218 -23.98 -16.46 1.58
N ARG A 219 -23.77 -16.07 0.31
CA ARG A 219 -24.85 -16.06 -0.68
C ARG A 219 -25.42 -17.46 -0.91
N ILE A 220 -24.56 -18.47 -1.04
CA ILE A 220 -24.96 -19.88 -1.13
C ILE A 220 -25.74 -20.30 0.12
N GLN A 221 -25.29 -19.91 1.32
CA GLN A 221 -25.98 -20.25 2.57
C GLN A 221 -27.36 -19.59 2.63
N SER A 222 -27.47 -18.29 2.33
CA SER A 222 -28.76 -17.61 2.24
C SER A 222 -29.67 -18.27 1.20
N MET A 223 -29.15 -18.62 0.02
CA MET A 223 -29.95 -19.34 -0.98
C MET A 223 -30.47 -20.69 -0.45
N LYS A 224 -29.65 -21.45 0.28
CA LYS A 224 -30.11 -22.68 0.95
C LYS A 224 -31.21 -22.40 1.96
N ASP A 225 -31.04 -21.36 2.77
CA ASP A 225 -32.03 -20.97 3.78
C ASP A 225 -33.37 -20.63 3.13
N PHE A 226 -33.37 -20.05 1.93
CA PHE A 226 -34.56 -19.73 1.13
C PHE A 226 -35.02 -20.84 0.18
N ASP A 227 -34.44 -22.04 0.28
CA ASP A 227 -34.79 -23.15 -0.59
C ASP A 227 -34.60 -22.82 -2.09
N SER A 228 -33.55 -22.07 -2.43
CA SER A 228 -33.12 -21.80 -3.79
C SER A 228 -31.80 -22.52 -4.11
N VAL A 229 -31.71 -23.12 -5.30
CA VAL A 229 -30.57 -23.96 -5.72
C VAL A 229 -29.92 -23.50 -7.02
N LEU A 230 -30.46 -22.46 -7.66
CA LEU A 230 -29.98 -21.94 -8.93
C LEU A 230 -29.40 -20.55 -8.77
N ALA A 231 -28.24 -20.33 -9.36
CA ALA A 231 -27.60 -19.03 -9.43
C ALA A 231 -27.13 -18.72 -10.84
N THR A 232 -27.08 -17.45 -11.21
CA THR A 232 -26.32 -16.98 -12.36
C THR A 232 -24.89 -16.69 -11.92
N MET A 233 -23.91 -17.32 -12.57
CA MET A 233 -22.49 -17.04 -12.35
C MET A 233 -22.07 -15.79 -13.13
N SER A 234 -21.34 -14.87 -12.50
CA SER A 234 -20.81 -13.69 -13.20
C SER A 234 -19.91 -14.08 -14.39
N SER A 235 -19.74 -13.17 -15.35
CA SER A 235 -18.98 -13.41 -16.58
C SER A 235 -17.89 -12.35 -16.79
N HIS A 236 -16.70 -12.80 -17.19
CA HIS A 236 -15.56 -11.92 -17.46
C HIS A 236 -14.80 -12.39 -18.72
N PRO A 237 -14.15 -11.48 -19.47
CA PRO A 237 -13.45 -11.84 -20.71
C PRO A 237 -12.24 -12.75 -20.50
N ALA A 238 -11.68 -12.81 -19.28
CA ALA A 238 -10.54 -13.64 -18.93
C ALA A 238 -10.92 -14.54 -17.75
N SER A 239 -10.91 -15.85 -17.97
CA SER A 239 -11.37 -16.83 -16.98
C SER A 239 -10.55 -18.09 -17.02
N ARG A 240 -10.39 -18.75 -15.86
CA ARG A 240 -9.61 -19.98 -15.73
C ARG A 240 -10.35 -21.19 -16.29
N PRO A 241 -9.64 -22.31 -16.60
CA PRO A 241 -10.26 -23.49 -17.18
C PRO A 241 -11.47 -24.05 -16.41
N ALA A 242 -11.44 -24.00 -15.07
CA ALA A 242 -12.57 -24.45 -14.26
C ALA A 242 -13.80 -23.54 -14.34
N CYS A 243 -13.63 -22.23 -14.53
CA CYS A 243 -14.71 -21.24 -14.53
C CYS A 243 -15.23 -20.94 -15.94
N ALA A 244 -14.35 -20.95 -16.95
CA ALA A 244 -14.68 -20.52 -18.31
C ALA A 244 -15.89 -21.25 -18.93
N PRO A 245 -16.11 -22.57 -18.72
CA PRO A 245 -17.26 -23.27 -19.30
C PRO A 245 -18.62 -22.92 -18.69
N ILE A 246 -18.65 -22.38 -17.46
CA ILE A 246 -19.88 -22.12 -16.70
C ILE A 246 -20.13 -20.65 -16.35
N GLN A 247 -19.13 -19.78 -16.53
CA GLN A 247 -19.34 -18.35 -16.34
C GLN A 247 -20.45 -17.82 -17.24
N GLY A 248 -21.23 -16.87 -16.73
CA GLY A 248 -22.38 -16.31 -17.44
C GLY A 248 -23.58 -17.23 -17.57
N LYS A 249 -23.50 -18.50 -17.14
CA LYS A 249 -24.63 -19.44 -17.18
C LYS A 249 -25.38 -19.46 -15.85
N ILE A 250 -26.61 -19.98 -15.93
CA ILE A 250 -27.34 -20.46 -14.76
C ILE A 250 -26.67 -21.78 -14.33
N VAL A 251 -26.42 -21.93 -13.04
CA VAL A 251 -25.71 -23.06 -12.45
C VAL A 251 -26.45 -23.54 -11.20
N ASN A 252 -26.37 -24.85 -10.95
CA ASN A 252 -26.75 -25.43 -9.66
C ASN A 252 -25.66 -25.13 -8.62
N ILE A 253 -26.07 -24.64 -7.44
CA ILE A 253 -25.21 -24.48 -6.26
C ILE A 253 -25.21 -25.72 -5.35
N VAL A 254 -25.75 -26.83 -5.84
CA VAL A 254 -25.82 -28.15 -5.20
C VAL A 254 -25.16 -29.20 -6.10
N PRO A 255 -24.61 -30.29 -5.54
CA PRO A 255 -24.02 -31.37 -6.34
C PRO A 255 -25.11 -32.21 -7.05
N ARG A 256 -24.73 -33.01 -8.06
CA ARG A 256 -25.68 -33.80 -8.88
C ARG A 256 -26.46 -34.84 -8.09
N GLU A 257 -25.88 -35.33 -7.01
CA GLU A 257 -26.46 -36.32 -6.12
C GLU A 257 -27.54 -35.72 -5.21
N SER A 258 -27.66 -34.40 -5.17
CA SER A 258 -28.73 -33.72 -4.43
C SER A 258 -30.09 -34.03 -5.05
N SER A 259 -31.08 -34.39 -4.23
CA SER A 259 -32.48 -34.53 -4.66
C SER A 259 -33.07 -33.23 -5.23
N ARG A 260 -32.41 -32.09 -4.98
CA ARG A 260 -32.79 -30.77 -5.45
C ARG A 260 -32.02 -30.31 -6.70
N TYR A 261 -31.19 -31.17 -7.27
CA TYR A 261 -30.45 -30.87 -8.48
C TYR A 261 -31.40 -30.67 -9.67
N ASP A 262 -31.20 -29.59 -10.42
CA ASP A 262 -31.92 -29.35 -11.67
C ASP A 262 -31.10 -29.81 -12.88
N PRO A 263 -31.54 -30.86 -13.61
CA PRO A 263 -30.78 -31.41 -14.73
C PRO A 263 -30.65 -30.47 -15.94
N GLU A 264 -31.41 -29.37 -15.98
CA GLU A 264 -31.30 -28.35 -17.04
C GLU A 264 -29.98 -27.57 -16.97
N TYR A 265 -29.35 -27.49 -15.80
CA TYR A 265 -28.17 -26.65 -15.56
C TYR A 265 -26.96 -27.42 -15.01
N PRO A 266 -25.73 -27.02 -15.36
CA PRO A 266 -24.52 -27.62 -14.79
C PRO A 266 -24.37 -27.29 -13.31
N SER A 267 -23.71 -28.17 -12.55
CA SER A 267 -23.40 -27.92 -11.14
C SER A 267 -22.03 -27.26 -10.98
N ILE A 268 -21.89 -26.30 -10.05
CA ILE A 268 -20.57 -25.75 -9.71
C ILE A 268 -19.61 -26.83 -9.16
N TYR A 269 -20.14 -27.93 -8.61
CA TYR A 269 -19.33 -29.04 -8.08
C TYR A 269 -18.64 -29.83 -9.19
N ASP A 270 -19.27 -29.95 -10.37
CA ASP A 270 -18.65 -30.55 -11.57
C ASP A 270 -17.41 -29.75 -12.03
N HIS A 271 -17.36 -28.48 -11.64
CA HIS A 271 -16.29 -27.54 -11.93
C HIS A 271 -15.32 -27.35 -10.75
N GLY A 272 -15.33 -28.28 -9.80
CA GLY A 272 -14.36 -28.36 -8.71
C GLY A 272 -14.55 -27.32 -7.61
N TYR A 273 -15.77 -26.82 -7.40
CA TYR A 273 -16.10 -26.02 -6.22
C TYR A 273 -15.55 -26.66 -4.93
N GLY A 274 -15.00 -25.85 -4.03
CA GLY A 274 -14.31 -26.30 -2.83
C GLY A 274 -12.84 -26.73 -3.03
N LYS A 275 -12.36 -26.88 -4.26
CA LYS A 275 -10.94 -27.15 -4.56
C LYS A 275 -10.19 -25.85 -4.88
N PRO A 276 -8.89 -25.71 -4.51
CA PRO A 276 -8.11 -24.51 -4.81
C PRO A 276 -8.11 -24.10 -6.29
N SER A 277 -8.02 -25.07 -7.21
CA SER A 277 -7.98 -24.84 -8.67
C SER A 277 -9.36 -24.83 -9.34
N GLY A 278 -10.39 -25.38 -8.70
CA GLY A 278 -11.76 -25.42 -9.22
C GLY A 278 -12.54 -24.13 -8.94
N CYS A 279 -13.75 -23.96 -9.49
CA CYS A 279 -14.52 -22.70 -9.47
C CYS A 279 -14.67 -22.11 -8.05
N PHE A 280 -14.70 -20.76 -7.94
CA PHE A 280 -14.65 -20.04 -6.65
C PHE A 280 -13.50 -20.44 -5.70
N GLY A 281 -12.35 -20.77 -6.28
CA GLY A 281 -11.13 -21.20 -5.61
C GLY A 281 -10.16 -20.05 -5.40
N VAL A 282 -8.88 -20.37 -5.21
CA VAL A 282 -7.83 -19.38 -4.86
C VAL A 282 -7.79 -18.24 -5.88
N ASN A 283 -7.84 -17.00 -5.39
CA ASN A 283 -7.84 -15.76 -6.18
C ASN A 283 -8.96 -15.61 -7.23
N CYS A 284 -10.01 -16.43 -7.18
CA CYS A 284 -11.18 -16.29 -8.07
C CYS A 284 -12.04 -15.08 -7.66
N GLY A 285 -12.43 -14.24 -8.63
CA GLY A 285 -13.28 -13.06 -8.40
C GLY A 285 -14.72 -13.20 -8.88
N HIS A 286 -15.13 -14.39 -9.33
CA HIS A 286 -16.51 -14.62 -9.78
C HIS A 286 -17.50 -14.50 -8.62
N LYS A 287 -18.72 -14.09 -8.96
CA LYS A 287 -19.85 -13.95 -8.04
C LYS A 287 -21.00 -14.85 -8.45
N LEU A 288 -21.84 -15.20 -7.49
CA LEU A 288 -23.14 -15.85 -7.72
C LEU A 288 -24.28 -14.88 -7.42
N TYR A 289 -25.21 -14.78 -8.36
CA TYR A 289 -26.47 -14.06 -8.21
C TYR A 289 -27.59 -15.09 -8.14
N PRO A 290 -28.53 -15.03 -7.19
CA PRO A 290 -29.65 -15.97 -7.17
C PRO A 290 -30.42 -15.95 -8.49
N TYR A 291 -30.92 -17.11 -8.88
CA TYR A 291 -31.74 -17.26 -10.07
C TYR A 291 -33.02 -18.01 -9.70
N ILE A 292 -34.16 -17.37 -9.93
CA ILE A 292 -35.49 -17.92 -9.68
C ILE A 292 -36.17 -18.08 -11.04
N LYS A 293 -36.54 -19.33 -11.38
CA LYS A 293 -37.20 -19.63 -12.67
C LYS A 293 -38.46 -18.79 -12.84
N GLY A 294 -38.63 -18.20 -14.02
CA GLY A 294 -39.77 -17.35 -14.35
C GLY A 294 -39.76 -15.94 -13.74
N VAL A 295 -38.78 -15.61 -12.88
CA VAL A 295 -38.65 -14.28 -12.25
C VAL A 295 -37.34 -13.61 -12.66
N SER A 296 -36.23 -14.34 -12.54
CA SER A 296 -34.90 -13.82 -12.82
C SER A 296 -34.59 -13.84 -14.32
N HIS A 297 -33.89 -12.80 -14.77
CA HIS A 297 -33.36 -12.68 -16.13
C HIS A 297 -31.84 -12.70 -16.11
N ASN A 298 -31.23 -13.49 -17.00
CA ASN A 298 -29.76 -13.56 -17.09
C ASN A 298 -29.23 -12.50 -18.05
N PHE A 299 -28.58 -11.48 -17.51
CA PHE A 299 -27.95 -10.39 -18.28
C PHE A 299 -26.44 -10.57 -18.49
N GLN A 300 -25.87 -11.73 -18.12
CA GLN A 300 -24.43 -11.95 -18.24
C GLN A 300 -24.02 -12.11 -19.70
N LYS A 301 -22.92 -11.45 -20.06
CA LYS A 301 -22.30 -11.61 -21.37
C LYS A 301 -21.71 -13.02 -21.49
N GLN A 302 -22.02 -13.69 -22.59
CA GLN A 302 -21.41 -14.98 -22.88
C GLN A 302 -20.05 -14.78 -23.55
N TYR A 303 -19.08 -15.59 -23.13
CA TYR A 303 -17.72 -15.61 -23.69
C TYR A 303 -17.41 -17.02 -24.15
N ASP A 304 -16.67 -17.16 -25.25
CA ASP A 304 -16.15 -18.46 -25.65
C ASP A 304 -15.17 -18.98 -24.57
N PRO A 305 -15.34 -20.22 -24.06
CA PRO A 305 -14.48 -20.72 -23.00
C PRO A 305 -13.00 -20.82 -23.39
N LYS A 306 -12.69 -21.19 -24.64
CA LYS A 306 -11.29 -21.33 -25.09
C LYS A 306 -10.63 -19.95 -25.18
N GLU A 307 -11.33 -18.98 -25.76
CA GLU A 307 -10.89 -17.59 -25.82
C GLU A 307 -10.67 -17.00 -24.42
N ALA A 308 -11.60 -17.22 -23.48
CA ALA A 308 -11.48 -16.71 -22.12
C ALA A 308 -10.26 -17.27 -21.37
N ILE A 309 -9.91 -18.55 -21.62
CA ILE A 309 -8.71 -19.19 -21.06
C ILE A 309 -7.43 -18.59 -21.66
N GLU A 310 -7.37 -18.35 -22.97
CA GLU A 310 -6.22 -17.70 -23.59
C GLU A 310 -6.06 -16.24 -23.10
N LYS A 311 -7.16 -15.49 -23.01
CA LYS A 311 -7.20 -14.14 -22.43
C LYS A 311 -6.71 -14.12 -20.98
N GLN A 312 -7.00 -15.17 -20.21
CA GLN A 312 -6.45 -15.31 -18.86
C GLN A 312 -4.91 -15.37 -18.86
N LYS A 313 -4.29 -16.10 -19.80
CA LYS A 313 -2.82 -16.17 -19.89
C LYS A 313 -2.22 -14.79 -20.19
N ILE A 314 -2.85 -14.02 -21.07
CA ILE A 314 -2.43 -12.65 -21.39
C ILE A 314 -2.60 -11.74 -20.18
N GLN A 315 -3.73 -11.84 -19.46
CA GLN A 315 -3.93 -11.09 -18.21
C GLN A 315 -2.86 -11.46 -17.16
N GLN A 316 -2.43 -12.72 -17.07
CA GLN A 316 -1.33 -13.10 -16.18
C GLN A 316 0.02 -12.48 -16.59
N LYS A 317 0.27 -12.26 -17.89
CA LYS A 317 1.42 -11.47 -18.35
C LYS A 317 1.33 -10.01 -17.89
N GLN A 318 0.14 -9.41 -17.90
CA GLN A 318 -0.08 -8.08 -17.33
C GLN A 318 0.31 -8.06 -15.84
N ARG A 319 -0.19 -9.03 -15.07
CA ARG A 319 0.13 -9.16 -13.64
C ARG A 319 1.63 -9.38 -13.40
N TYR A 320 2.31 -10.09 -14.29
CA TYR A 320 3.77 -10.25 -14.23
C TYR A 320 4.51 -8.92 -14.38
N TYR A 321 4.14 -8.09 -15.36
CA TYR A 321 4.75 -6.77 -15.53
C TYR A 321 4.46 -5.83 -14.36
N GLU A 322 3.22 -5.77 -13.89
CA GLU A 322 2.83 -4.95 -12.72
C GLU A 322 3.63 -5.33 -11.46
N ARG A 323 3.77 -6.64 -11.18
CA ARG A 323 4.59 -7.13 -10.06
C ARG A 323 6.05 -6.73 -10.22
N ASN A 324 6.63 -6.85 -11.42
CA ASN A 324 8.02 -6.46 -11.66
C ASN A 324 8.24 -4.94 -11.54
N ILE A 325 7.29 -4.12 -11.99
CA ILE A 325 7.37 -2.66 -11.81
C ILE A 325 7.35 -2.30 -10.33
N ARG A 326 6.42 -2.89 -9.56
CA ARG A 326 6.34 -2.69 -8.11
C ARG A 326 7.63 -3.15 -7.43
N ARG A 327 8.12 -4.33 -7.79
CA ARG A 327 9.41 -4.87 -7.33
C ARG A 327 10.53 -3.87 -7.61
N LEU A 328 10.74 -3.43 -8.84
CA LEU A 328 11.83 -2.51 -9.16
C LEU A 328 11.69 -1.13 -8.47
N LYS A 329 10.47 -0.66 -8.21
CA LYS A 329 10.26 0.58 -7.45
C LYS A 329 10.71 0.46 -6.00
N TYR A 330 10.50 -0.69 -5.36
CA TYR A 330 11.08 -0.93 -4.04
C TYR A 330 12.62 -0.99 -4.11
N ASP A 331 13.22 -1.43 -5.23
CA ASP A 331 14.69 -1.58 -5.35
C ASP A 331 15.32 -0.22 -5.54
N LEU A 332 14.65 0.63 -6.33
CA LEU A 332 14.96 2.03 -6.48
C LEU A 332 14.95 2.75 -5.12
N ASP A 333 13.91 2.53 -4.31
CA ASP A 333 13.81 3.07 -2.95
C ASP A 333 14.98 2.60 -2.06
N LEU A 334 15.34 1.32 -2.11
CA LEU A 334 16.51 0.80 -1.40
C LEU A 334 17.83 1.37 -1.91
N ALA A 335 17.98 1.56 -3.23
CA ALA A 335 19.18 2.11 -3.85
C ALA A 335 19.41 3.56 -3.41
N ARG A 336 18.36 4.38 -3.42
CA ARG A 336 18.38 5.75 -2.88
C ARG A 336 18.81 5.76 -1.42
N ARG A 337 18.21 4.87 -0.63
CA ARG A 337 18.54 4.75 0.80
C ARG A 337 20.00 4.37 1.04
N GLN A 338 20.64 3.66 0.12
CA GLN A 338 22.04 3.26 0.19
C GLN A 338 23.01 4.23 -0.50
N ASN A 339 22.51 5.32 -1.10
CA ASN A 339 23.25 6.24 -1.97
C ASN A 339 23.94 5.51 -3.15
N ASP A 340 23.26 4.51 -3.73
CA ASP A 340 23.77 3.72 -4.86
C ASP A 340 23.25 4.26 -6.21
N ILE A 341 23.90 5.33 -6.68
CA ILE A 341 23.49 6.07 -7.88
C ILE A 341 23.48 5.20 -9.14
N SER A 342 24.41 4.23 -9.24
CA SER A 342 24.47 3.32 -10.38
C SER A 342 23.26 2.40 -10.43
N SER A 343 22.89 1.78 -9.30
CA SER A 343 21.70 0.93 -9.22
C SER A 343 20.42 1.74 -9.36
N GLU A 344 20.35 2.97 -8.83
CA GLU A 344 19.21 3.86 -9.05
C GLU A 344 18.94 4.09 -10.55
N ARG A 345 19.96 4.44 -11.33
CA ARG A 345 19.83 4.61 -12.78
C ARG A 345 19.36 3.33 -13.47
N LYS A 346 19.94 2.17 -13.09
CA LYS A 346 19.57 0.85 -13.63
C LYS A 346 18.10 0.51 -13.33
N PHE A 347 17.65 0.69 -12.10
CA PHE A 347 16.27 0.39 -11.70
C PHE A 347 15.27 1.33 -12.39
N ASN A 348 15.58 2.63 -12.50
CA ASN A 348 14.76 3.57 -13.27
C ASN A 348 14.60 3.15 -14.74
N GLN A 349 15.70 2.76 -15.39
CA GLN A 349 15.65 2.27 -16.77
C GLN A 349 14.79 1.00 -16.88
N ALA A 350 14.97 0.04 -15.97
CA ALA A 350 14.20 -1.19 -15.95
C ALA A 350 12.69 -0.93 -15.72
N ILE A 351 12.34 -0.01 -14.82
CA ILE A 351 10.94 0.41 -14.58
C ILE A 351 10.32 0.93 -15.88
N ARG A 352 11.00 1.85 -16.58
CA ARG A 352 10.53 2.40 -17.86
C ARG A 352 10.35 1.32 -18.91
N GLY A 353 11.28 0.36 -18.99
CA GLY A 353 11.20 -0.78 -19.90
C GLY A 353 9.99 -1.69 -19.64
N TYR A 354 9.75 -2.05 -18.38
CA TYR A 354 8.57 -2.84 -18.03
C TYR A 354 7.26 -2.07 -18.22
N GLN A 355 7.24 -0.77 -17.93
CA GLN A 355 6.07 0.07 -18.17
C GLN A 355 5.77 0.22 -19.67
N ALA A 356 6.79 0.27 -20.53
CA ALA A 356 6.60 0.24 -21.99
C ALA A 356 5.95 -1.07 -22.41
N LYS A 357 6.52 -2.22 -22.03
CA LYS A 357 5.95 -3.55 -22.32
C LYS A 357 4.51 -3.72 -21.82
N LEU A 358 4.20 -3.15 -20.65
CA LEU A 358 2.85 -3.16 -20.10
C LEU A 358 1.88 -2.28 -20.91
N ARG A 359 2.33 -1.09 -21.37
CA ARG A 359 1.53 -0.24 -22.25
C ARG A 359 1.24 -0.93 -23.58
N ASP A 360 2.25 -1.56 -24.18
CA ASP A 360 2.09 -2.28 -25.45
C ASP A 360 1.11 -3.45 -25.27
N LEU A 361 1.29 -4.27 -24.22
CA LEU A 361 0.37 -5.38 -23.92
C LEU A 361 -1.09 -4.91 -23.75
N VAL A 362 -1.32 -3.80 -23.05
CA VAL A 362 -2.68 -3.26 -22.85
C VAL A 362 -3.22 -2.66 -24.15
N LYS A 363 -2.39 -1.97 -24.93
CA LYS A 363 -2.78 -1.40 -26.23
C LYS A 363 -3.22 -2.49 -27.21
N ASP A 364 -2.52 -3.63 -27.22
CA ASP A 364 -2.77 -4.73 -28.14
C ASP A 364 -3.95 -5.63 -27.71
N ASN A 365 -4.56 -5.37 -26.55
CA ASN A 365 -5.61 -6.23 -25.97
C ASN A 365 -6.74 -5.39 -25.36
N ASP A 366 -7.84 -5.24 -26.09
CA ASP A 366 -9.03 -4.44 -25.75
C ASP A 366 -9.69 -4.76 -24.40
N PHE A 367 -9.62 -6.03 -23.97
CA PHE A 367 -10.19 -6.49 -22.70
C PHE A 367 -9.31 -6.19 -21.48
N LEU A 368 -8.12 -5.64 -21.68
CA LEU A 368 -7.22 -5.24 -20.61
C LEU A 368 -7.31 -3.74 -20.35
N THR A 369 -7.08 -3.37 -19.09
CA THR A 369 -6.92 -1.97 -18.69
C THR A 369 -5.71 -1.88 -17.77
N ARG A 370 -4.89 -0.85 -17.97
CA ARG A 370 -3.72 -0.61 -17.14
C ARG A 370 -4.15 -0.20 -15.73
N GLN A 371 -3.67 -0.93 -14.73
CA GLN A 371 -4.04 -0.75 -13.32
C GLN A 371 -2.87 -0.11 -12.57
N TYR A 372 -2.85 1.23 -12.55
CA TYR A 372 -1.74 2.01 -11.98
C TYR A 372 -1.51 1.74 -10.51
N ASP A 373 -2.58 1.55 -9.74
CA ASP A 373 -2.57 1.15 -8.33
C ASP A 373 -1.73 -0.11 -8.09
N ARG A 374 -1.77 -1.08 -9.01
CA ARG A 374 -0.99 -2.31 -8.91
C ARG A 374 0.50 -2.10 -9.12
N GLU A 375 0.90 -1.08 -9.87
CA GLU A 375 2.31 -0.69 -10.04
C GLU A 375 2.84 0.14 -8.88
N GLN A 376 1.99 0.77 -8.07
CA GLN A 376 2.46 1.66 -7.01
C GLN A 376 3.06 0.87 -5.85
N ILE A 377 4.15 1.38 -5.32
CA ILE A 377 4.66 0.93 -4.02
C ILE A 377 4.00 1.77 -2.93
N ILE A 378 3.90 1.17 -1.75
CA ILE A 378 3.53 1.94 -0.59
C ILE A 378 4.83 2.44 -0.01
N SER A 379 5.17 3.68 -0.34
CA SER A 379 6.18 4.39 0.44
C SER A 379 5.74 4.34 1.91
N PRO A 380 6.61 4.08 2.88
CA PRO A 380 6.25 4.21 4.30
C PRO A 380 5.84 5.64 4.66
N ASN A 381 6.23 6.63 3.84
CA ASN A 381 5.67 7.98 3.88
C ASN A 381 4.30 8.08 3.20
N ARG A 382 3.77 7.02 2.59
CA ARG A 382 2.48 7.04 1.91
C ARG A 382 1.29 7.08 2.85
N ALA A 383 1.40 6.53 4.06
CA ALA A 383 0.38 6.78 5.08
C ALA A 383 0.39 8.27 5.48
N VAL A 384 1.58 8.87 5.57
CA VAL A 384 1.73 10.33 5.72
C VAL A 384 1.19 11.05 4.47
N ILE A 385 1.36 10.54 3.24
CA ILE A 385 0.87 11.13 1.97
C ILE A 385 -0.64 10.88 1.73
N GLU A 386 -1.23 9.81 2.25
CA GLU A 386 -2.66 9.49 2.17
C GLU A 386 -3.44 10.19 3.29
N GLN A 387 -2.86 10.32 4.48
CA GLN A 387 -3.29 11.27 5.49
C GLN A 387 -3.19 12.70 4.93
N PHE A 388 -2.08 13.05 4.27
CA PHE A 388 -1.93 14.31 3.51
C PHE A 388 -2.98 14.48 2.39
N ARG A 389 -3.47 13.42 1.74
CA ARG A 389 -4.54 13.50 0.73
C ARG A 389 -5.93 13.70 1.34
N GLN A 390 -6.14 13.21 2.56
CA GLN A 390 -7.34 13.52 3.34
C GLN A 390 -7.28 14.95 3.90
N ASP A 391 -6.08 15.40 4.29
CA ASP A 391 -5.79 16.75 4.81
C ASP A 391 -5.74 17.82 3.70
N ILE A 392 -5.69 17.44 2.41
CA ILE A 392 -5.77 18.36 1.24
C ILE A 392 -7.10 19.14 1.20
N ARG A 393 -8.11 18.80 2.02
CA ARG A 393 -9.26 19.69 2.18
C ARG A 393 -8.90 21.03 2.82
N TYR A 394 -7.78 21.13 3.55
CA TYR A 394 -7.41 22.35 4.27
C TYR A 394 -5.89 22.48 4.42
N ASN A 395 -5.22 23.03 3.41
CA ASN A 395 -3.84 23.53 3.57
C ASN A 395 -3.76 25.01 3.19
N MET A 396 -3.32 25.81 4.17
CA MET A 396 -2.83 27.17 4.03
C MET A 396 -1.47 27.10 3.35
N ASN A 397 -1.46 27.20 2.02
CA ASN A 397 -0.23 27.20 1.22
C ASN A 397 -0.03 28.62 0.70
N ARG A 398 1.21 29.14 0.77
CA ARG A 398 1.61 30.31 -0.02
C ARG A 398 1.53 29.97 -1.51
N LYS A 399 0.36 30.21 -2.13
CA LYS A 399 0.19 30.04 -3.58
C LYS A 399 1.07 31.07 -4.30
N LYS A 400 1.90 30.61 -5.23
CA LYS A 400 2.63 31.49 -6.17
C LYS A 400 1.65 32.46 -6.82
N VAL A 401 1.80 33.76 -6.53
CA VAL A 401 1.06 34.82 -7.24
C VAL A 401 1.71 35.12 -8.60
N VAL A 402 3.04 34.92 -8.73
CA VAL A 402 3.79 35.09 -9.99
C VAL A 402 4.96 34.08 -10.08
N ASP A 403 5.30 33.64 -11.29
CA ASP A 403 6.38 32.68 -11.58
C ASP A 403 7.72 33.40 -11.81
N LYS A 404 8.59 33.52 -10.78
CA LYS A 404 10.08 33.34 -10.83
C LYS A 404 10.89 34.03 -9.71
N THR A 405 11.99 33.34 -9.37
CA THR A 405 13.26 33.73 -8.69
C THR A 405 13.20 34.49 -7.36
N SER A 406 12.85 33.80 -6.28
CA SER A 406 13.37 34.10 -4.95
C SER A 406 14.89 33.82 -4.91
N VAL A 407 15.66 34.66 -4.20
CA VAL A 407 17.10 34.43 -3.97
C VAL A 407 17.21 33.28 -2.95
N PRO A 408 17.76 32.12 -3.33
CA PRO A 408 17.86 30.99 -2.41
C PRO A 408 18.67 31.34 -1.18
N ILE A 409 18.16 30.97 0.00
CA ILE A 409 18.87 31.21 1.24
C ILE A 409 20.11 30.30 1.36
N SER A 410 21.19 30.82 1.94
CA SER A 410 22.37 29.99 2.23
C SER A 410 22.06 28.95 3.32
N ARG A 411 22.65 27.76 3.22
CA ARG A 411 22.45 26.68 4.21
C ARG A 411 22.82 27.09 5.65
N PRO A 412 23.89 27.87 5.90
CA PRO A 412 24.19 28.37 7.25
C PRO A 412 23.11 29.31 7.81
N GLU A 413 22.57 30.19 6.96
CA GLU A 413 21.52 31.13 7.33
C GLU A 413 20.19 30.40 7.61
N LEU A 414 19.82 29.44 6.75
CA LEU A 414 18.66 28.58 6.99
C LEU A 414 18.78 27.83 8.32
N ASN A 415 19.95 27.27 8.61
CA ASN A 415 20.20 26.57 9.87
C ASN A 415 20.06 27.49 11.09
N ARG A 416 20.44 28.77 10.96
CA ARG A 416 20.27 29.78 12.01
C ARG A 416 18.80 30.09 12.25
N ILE A 417 18.05 30.40 11.19
CA ILE A 417 16.61 30.74 11.26
C ILE A 417 15.80 29.60 11.85
N THR A 418 16.11 28.37 11.45
CA THR A 418 15.34 27.18 11.82
C THR A 418 15.80 26.50 13.11
N LYS A 419 16.85 27.03 13.76
CA LYS A 419 17.45 26.45 14.99
C LYS A 419 16.43 26.26 16.11
N SER A 420 15.59 27.26 16.36
CA SER A 420 14.59 27.22 17.43
C SER A 420 13.50 26.17 17.17
N PHE A 421 13.06 26.07 15.91
CA PHE A 421 12.10 25.06 15.48
C PHE A 421 12.65 23.64 15.66
N ARG A 422 13.90 23.40 15.23
CA ARG A 422 14.56 22.09 15.42
C ARG A 422 14.78 21.74 16.89
N LYS A 423 15.12 22.73 17.74
CA LYS A 423 15.29 22.53 19.18
C LYS A 423 13.99 22.11 19.87
N SER A 424 12.85 22.53 19.33
CA SER A 424 11.51 22.17 19.82
C SER A 424 10.93 20.93 19.12
N GLY A 425 11.78 20.00 18.69
CA GLY A 425 11.37 18.72 18.08
C GLY A 425 11.04 18.78 16.59
N GLY A 426 11.03 19.97 15.99
CA GLY A 426 10.69 20.17 14.59
C GLY A 426 11.70 19.56 13.61
N LYS A 427 11.22 19.03 12.50
CA LYS A 427 12.01 18.40 11.43
C LYS A 427 11.89 19.23 10.16
N ILE A 428 13.01 19.38 9.46
CA ILE A 428 13.05 20.09 8.18
C ILE A 428 13.48 19.12 7.10
N LEU A 429 12.67 19.01 6.05
CA LEU A 429 12.95 18.23 4.87
C LEU A 429 13.32 19.15 3.70
N MET A 430 14.41 18.80 3.03
CA MET A 430 14.87 19.45 1.80
C MET A 430 15.51 18.40 0.90
N GLY A 431 15.50 18.66 -0.40
CA GLY A 431 16.17 17.83 -1.40
C GLY A 431 15.38 17.78 -2.71
N PRO A 432 15.93 17.12 -3.75
CA PRO A 432 15.33 17.09 -5.08
C PRO A 432 13.88 16.56 -5.10
N GLU A 433 13.57 15.56 -4.27
CA GLU A 433 12.21 15.01 -4.14
C GLU A 433 11.22 16.01 -3.50
N ILE A 434 11.72 16.86 -2.59
CA ILE A 434 10.93 17.92 -1.96
C ILE A 434 10.71 19.07 -2.94
N ASP A 435 11.72 19.40 -3.74
CA ASP A 435 11.63 20.41 -4.81
C ASP A 435 10.59 20.04 -5.86
N GLU A 436 10.63 18.81 -6.38
CA GLU A 436 9.65 18.31 -7.34
C GLU A 436 8.22 18.36 -6.75
N ARG A 437 8.07 17.96 -5.49
CA ARG A 437 6.79 17.97 -4.79
C ARG A 437 6.23 19.38 -4.60
N LEU A 438 7.04 20.31 -4.09
CA LEU A 438 6.64 21.70 -3.84
C LEU A 438 6.34 22.41 -5.17
N SER A 439 7.12 22.12 -6.22
CA SER A 439 6.84 22.61 -7.58
C SER A 439 5.47 22.14 -8.10
N ASN A 440 5.11 20.87 -7.90
CA ASN A 440 3.83 20.31 -8.35
C ASN A 440 2.60 20.93 -7.66
N ILE A 441 2.75 21.48 -6.45
CA ILE A 441 1.67 22.15 -5.72
C ILE A 441 1.76 23.69 -5.79
N GLY A 442 2.72 24.22 -6.56
CA GLY A 442 2.92 25.66 -6.73
C GLY A 442 3.35 26.39 -5.44
N ALA A 443 4.10 25.73 -4.56
CA ALA A 443 4.58 26.27 -3.29
C ALA A 443 6.12 26.28 -3.22
N GLU A 444 6.70 27.11 -2.36
CA GLU A 444 8.15 27.14 -2.08
C GLU A 444 8.49 26.48 -0.74
N ALA A 445 7.51 26.40 0.14
CA ALA A 445 7.58 25.80 1.46
C ALA A 445 6.20 25.24 1.82
N SER A 446 6.15 24.30 2.76
CA SER A 446 4.89 23.76 3.27
C SER A 446 5.12 23.05 4.60
N ILE A 447 4.33 23.39 5.61
CA ILE A 447 4.24 22.66 6.87
C ILE A 447 3.37 21.40 6.72
N ILE A 448 3.78 20.32 7.40
CA ILE A 448 3.05 19.06 7.53
C ILE A 448 2.88 18.76 9.01
N GLY A 449 1.63 18.70 9.47
CA GLY A 449 1.35 18.53 10.90
C GLY A 449 1.83 19.74 11.70
N ASP A 450 2.34 19.49 12.91
CA ASP A 450 2.84 20.48 13.88
C ASP A 450 4.38 20.57 13.94
N ASP A 451 5.07 19.53 13.48
CA ASP A 451 6.50 19.33 13.72
C ASP A 451 7.33 19.08 12.46
N LEU A 452 6.79 19.23 11.25
CA LEU A 452 7.56 18.99 10.03
C LEU A 452 7.36 20.09 8.99
N ILE A 453 8.45 20.66 8.48
CA ILE A 453 8.42 21.67 7.41
C ILE A 453 9.25 21.19 6.21
N MET A 454 8.69 21.35 5.02
CA MET A 454 9.38 21.15 3.76
C MET A 454 9.83 22.50 3.21
N PHE A 455 11.09 22.62 2.82
CA PHE A 455 11.59 23.78 2.08
C PHE A 455 12.11 23.35 0.72
N SER A 456 11.75 24.11 -0.32
CA SER A 456 12.42 24.01 -1.59
C SER A 456 13.87 24.50 -1.45
N SER A 457 14.78 23.93 -2.23
CA SER A 457 16.12 24.47 -2.45
C SER A 457 16.10 25.91 -2.99
N LYS A 458 14.98 26.36 -3.55
CA LYS A 458 14.77 27.72 -4.02
C LYS A 458 13.95 28.58 -3.04
N ALA A 459 13.62 28.10 -1.85
CA ALA A 459 12.76 28.85 -0.94
C ALA A 459 13.38 30.20 -0.54
N GLY A 460 12.60 31.26 -0.68
CA GLY A 460 12.95 32.61 -0.20
C GLY A 460 12.80 32.74 1.32
N ARG A 461 13.28 33.86 1.86
CA ARG A 461 13.19 34.17 3.30
C ARG A 461 11.75 34.30 3.76
N ALA A 462 10.89 34.92 2.95
CA ALA A 462 9.48 35.08 3.31
C ALA A 462 8.78 33.73 3.48
N ALA A 463 8.94 32.82 2.50
CA ALA A 463 8.34 31.47 2.57
C ALA A 463 8.84 30.66 3.79
N ILE A 464 10.13 30.81 4.14
CA ILE A 464 10.69 30.13 5.32
C ILE A 464 10.11 30.67 6.62
N HIS A 465 10.04 31.99 6.75
CA HIS A 465 9.53 32.63 7.96
C HIS A 465 8.02 32.42 8.12
N GLU A 466 7.27 32.40 7.03
CA GLU A 466 5.83 32.13 6.98
C GLU A 466 5.50 30.75 7.55
N GLU A 467 6.14 29.68 7.06
CA GLU A 467 5.92 28.32 7.58
C GLU A 467 6.33 28.17 9.05
N LEU A 468 7.34 28.93 9.50
CA LEU A 468 7.73 28.96 10.91
C LEU A 468 6.69 29.68 11.79
N ILE A 469 6.00 30.68 11.25
CA ILE A 469 4.88 31.35 11.91
C ILE A 469 3.69 30.39 11.98
N HIS A 470 3.34 29.73 10.88
CA HIS A 470 2.26 28.74 10.86
C HIS A 470 2.53 27.56 11.80
N ALA A 471 3.77 27.09 11.92
CA ALA A 471 4.15 26.09 12.91
C ALA A 471 3.85 26.55 14.34
N LYS A 472 4.12 27.82 14.66
CA LYS A 472 3.82 28.39 15.98
C LYS A 472 2.32 28.56 16.20
N GLN A 473 1.60 29.14 15.23
CA GLN A 473 0.14 29.31 15.29
C GLN A 473 -0.55 27.95 15.53
N LYS A 474 -0.10 26.91 14.83
CA LYS A 474 -0.64 25.56 14.97
C LYS A 474 -0.32 24.90 16.31
N ARG A 475 0.89 25.06 16.83
CA ARG A 475 1.26 24.57 18.18
C ARG A 475 0.51 25.30 19.29
N ALA A 476 0.18 26.58 19.10
CA ALA A 476 -0.55 27.39 20.07
C ALA A 476 -2.06 27.19 20.03
N HIS A 477 -2.64 27.06 18.83
CA HIS A 477 -4.08 27.14 18.61
C HIS A 477 -4.70 25.90 17.96
N GLY A 478 -3.90 24.87 17.67
CA GLY A 478 -4.35 23.67 16.94
C GLY A 478 -4.68 23.96 15.47
N GLU A 479 -5.40 23.05 14.83
CA GLU A 479 -5.88 23.24 13.46
C GLU A 479 -6.93 24.37 13.38
N PRO A 480 -6.93 25.19 12.32
CA PRO A 480 -7.97 26.20 12.12
C PRO A 480 -9.34 25.52 11.96
N LYS A 481 -10.37 26.09 12.58
CA LYS A 481 -11.71 25.48 12.65
C LYS A 481 -12.56 25.76 11.40
N ASN A 482 -12.25 26.83 10.66
CA ASN A 482 -13.00 27.25 9.47
C ASN A 482 -12.15 28.13 8.53
N ASN A 483 -12.69 28.42 7.33
CA ASN A 483 -12.02 29.23 6.30
C ASN A 483 -11.74 30.67 6.75
N ALA A 484 -12.60 31.25 7.60
CA ALA A 484 -12.39 32.58 8.15
C ALA A 484 -11.20 32.62 9.13
N GLU A 485 -10.98 31.56 9.90
CA GLU A 485 -9.80 31.41 10.74
C GLU A 485 -8.53 31.20 9.92
N ILE A 486 -8.63 30.48 8.79
CA ILE A 486 -7.54 30.35 7.82
C ILE A 486 -7.10 31.72 7.30
N CYS A 487 -8.04 32.50 6.75
CA CYS A 487 -7.71 33.81 6.20
C CYS A 487 -7.12 34.74 7.27
N ARG A 488 -7.63 34.70 8.51
CA ARG A 488 -7.07 35.48 9.62
C ARG A 488 -5.63 35.08 9.96
N ARG A 489 -5.32 33.78 10.02
CA ARG A 489 -3.97 33.30 10.33
C ARG A 489 -2.97 33.63 9.20
N GLU A 490 -3.42 33.60 7.95
CA GLU A 490 -2.63 34.01 6.78
C GLU A 490 -2.35 35.53 6.78
N ILE A 491 -3.36 36.36 7.07
CA ILE A 491 -3.21 37.81 7.22
C ILE A 491 -2.25 38.14 8.37
N GLU A 492 -2.39 37.47 9.51
CA GLU A 492 -1.50 37.63 10.66
C GLU A 492 -0.06 37.26 10.30
N ALA A 493 0.17 36.12 9.66
CA ALA A 493 1.50 35.70 9.22
C ALA A 493 2.11 36.70 8.25
N GLY A 494 1.32 37.20 7.30
CA GLY A 494 1.72 38.25 6.36
C GLY A 494 2.11 39.56 7.06
N ASN A 495 1.33 40.02 8.03
CA ASN A 495 1.65 41.25 8.78
C ASN A 495 2.94 41.09 9.58
N ILE A 496 3.14 39.94 10.25
CA ILE A 496 4.37 39.64 10.98
C ILE A 496 5.59 39.65 10.04
N LEU A 497 5.46 39.11 8.82
CA LEU A 497 6.50 39.17 7.79
C LEU A 497 6.85 40.62 7.41
N LEU A 498 5.84 41.47 7.20
CA LEU A 498 6.04 42.87 6.84
C LEU A 498 6.67 43.69 7.98
N GLU A 499 6.23 43.48 9.22
CA GLU A 499 6.80 44.15 10.41
C GLU A 499 8.28 43.80 10.63
N ASN A 500 8.69 42.61 10.23
CA ASN A 500 10.06 42.11 10.40
C ASN A 500 10.87 42.15 9.09
N SER A 501 10.39 42.85 8.04
CA SER A 501 10.99 42.81 6.70
C SER A 501 12.48 43.14 6.71
N ASP A 502 12.87 44.20 7.42
CA ASP A 502 14.25 44.68 7.48
C ASP A 502 15.14 43.73 8.29
N LYS A 503 14.61 43.25 9.42
CA LYS A 503 15.29 42.31 10.32
C LYS A 503 15.53 40.95 9.65
N TRP A 504 14.56 40.49 8.88
CA TRP A 504 14.62 39.22 8.14
C TRP A 504 15.19 39.39 6.74
N LYS A 505 15.59 40.61 6.35
CA LYS A 505 16.20 40.91 5.04
C LYS A 505 15.36 40.36 3.89
N LEU A 506 14.04 40.54 3.98
CA LEU A 506 13.14 40.19 2.89
C LEU A 506 13.46 41.05 1.67
N THR A 507 13.40 40.48 0.48
CA THR A 507 13.57 41.27 -0.74
C THR A 507 12.34 42.15 -0.98
N GLU A 508 12.50 43.23 -1.75
CA GLU A 508 11.36 44.07 -2.15
C GLU A 508 10.24 43.25 -2.81
N GLN A 509 10.61 42.25 -3.62
CA GLN A 509 9.67 41.33 -4.23
C GLN A 509 8.94 40.45 -3.21
N GLU A 510 9.64 39.97 -2.18
CA GLU A 510 9.01 39.19 -1.12
C GLU A 510 8.02 40.02 -0.31
N ILE A 511 8.35 41.29 -0.05
CA ILE A 511 7.49 42.27 0.63
C ILE A 511 6.25 42.54 -0.21
N GLU A 512 6.41 42.81 -1.51
CA GLU A 512 5.30 43.05 -2.44
C GLU A 512 4.37 41.83 -2.55
N ASN A 513 4.93 40.63 -2.73
CA ASN A 513 4.16 39.39 -2.79
C ASN A 513 3.38 39.14 -1.49
N THR A 514 3.97 39.47 -0.35
CA THR A 514 3.30 39.35 0.96
C THR A 514 2.14 40.32 1.07
N ARG A 515 2.30 41.58 0.61
CA ARG A 515 1.18 42.55 0.54
C ARG A 515 0.04 42.08 -0.37
N LEU A 516 0.37 41.49 -1.53
CA LEU A 516 -0.63 40.93 -2.44
C LEU A 516 -1.40 39.75 -1.82
N LEU A 517 -0.70 38.87 -1.10
CA LEU A 517 -1.31 37.75 -0.39
C LEU A 517 -2.24 38.22 0.74
N ILE A 518 -1.80 39.19 1.55
CA ILE A 518 -2.66 39.81 2.58
C ILE A 518 -3.91 40.39 1.94
N LYS A 519 -3.76 41.20 0.88
CA LYS A 519 -4.91 41.81 0.18
C LYS A 519 -5.89 40.75 -0.33
N LYS A 520 -5.37 39.66 -0.88
CA LYS A 520 -6.19 38.53 -1.34
C LYS A 520 -6.93 37.87 -0.18
N TYR A 521 -6.26 37.50 0.90
CA TYR A 521 -6.89 36.84 2.04
C TYR A 521 -7.84 37.76 2.81
N THR A 522 -7.59 39.07 2.85
CA THR A 522 -8.54 40.07 3.37
C THR A 522 -9.82 40.06 2.54
N LYS A 523 -9.70 40.06 1.21
CA LYS A 523 -10.86 39.94 0.32
C LYS A 523 -11.60 38.60 0.51
N ASP A 524 -10.87 37.48 0.53
CA ASP A 524 -11.45 36.16 0.76
C ASP A 524 -12.17 36.10 2.13
N LEU A 525 -11.68 36.82 3.15
CA LEU A 525 -12.32 36.93 4.46
C LEU A 525 -13.58 37.82 4.45
N GLU A 526 -13.59 38.88 3.65
CA GLU A 526 -14.77 39.74 3.42
C GLU A 526 -15.86 38.96 2.67
N ASP A 527 -15.51 38.26 1.59
CA ASP A 527 -16.44 37.44 0.79
C ASP A 527 -17.07 36.30 1.63
N LEU A 528 -16.35 35.80 2.64
CA LEU A 528 -16.87 34.79 3.58
C LEU A 528 -17.83 35.36 4.65
N ARG A 529 -17.81 36.68 4.90
CA ARG A 529 -18.75 37.35 5.82
C ARG A 529 -20.06 37.73 5.14
N ASP A 530 -20.03 37.97 3.83
CA ASP A 530 -21.20 38.35 3.03
C ASP A 530 -22.05 37.14 2.57
N GLY A 531 -21.62 35.91 2.90
CA GLY A 531 -22.28 34.64 2.56
C GLY A 531 -22.91 33.89 3.74
N GLU A 532 -22.90 34.48 4.95
CA GLU A 532 -23.74 34.10 6.11
C GLU A 532 -24.97 35.00 6.17
#